data_AF-A0A7R9Y7U6-F1
#
_entry.id   AF-A0A7R9Y7U6-F1
#
_cell.length_a   1.000
_cell.length_b   1.000
_cell.length_c   1.000
_cell.angle_alpha   90.00
_cell.angle_beta   90.00
_cell.angle_gamma   90.00
#
_symmetry.space_group_name_H-M   'P 1'
#
loop_
_entity.id
_entity.type
_entity.pdbx_description
1 polymer ?
#
loop_
_entity_poly.entity_id
_entity_poly.type
_entity_poly.pdbx_seq_one_letter_code
_entity_poly.pdbx_strand_id
1 'polypeptide(L)'
;QPGGALARVDPPSGWDVSWETPGTHAHIACAECLPEVFVVKDAPGRERGAPPLIDMSFVKGARMNLRCSLCDIEGACTQCAMKKCFVSFHPLCARASGFKRDRHVSDGRPVIFCKTHSQDRWEEGRRVAAGKPAKPAKPAKPAK
;
A
#
# COMPACT_ATOMS: atom_id res chain seq x y z
N GLN A 1 -15.22 -10.88 2.86
CA GLN A 1 -14.42 -9.70 2.45
C GLN A 1 -13.83 -9.07 3.71
N PRO A 2 -12.50 -8.96 3.87
CA PRO A 2 -11.93 -8.31 5.04
C PRO A 2 -12.42 -6.86 5.06
N GLY A 3 -13.12 -6.47 6.13
CA GLY A 3 -13.82 -5.18 6.21
C GLY A 3 -12.94 -3.96 5.89
N GLY A 4 -13.54 -2.95 5.27
CA GLY A 4 -12.90 -1.69 4.93
C GLY A 4 -13.81 -0.80 4.09
N ALA A 5 -13.52 0.51 4.06
CA ALA A 5 -14.28 1.44 3.23
C ALA A 5 -14.00 1.17 1.74
N LEU A 6 -15.07 0.93 0.99
CA LEU A 6 -15.04 0.76 -0.46
C LEU A 6 -15.38 2.09 -1.14
N ALA A 7 -14.74 2.33 -2.27
CA ALA A 7 -15.01 3.44 -3.15
C ALA A 7 -15.11 2.94 -4.58
N ARG A 8 -15.86 3.67 -5.41
CA ARG A 8 -16.05 3.32 -6.82
C ARG A 8 -14.75 3.57 -7.58
N VAL A 9 -14.37 2.61 -8.42
CA VAL A 9 -13.31 2.74 -9.40
C VAL A 9 -13.91 3.39 -10.65
N ASP A 10 -13.34 4.51 -11.09
CA ASP A 10 -13.85 5.29 -12.22
C ASP A 10 -12.67 5.84 -13.05
N PRO A 11 -12.52 5.42 -14.32
CA PRO A 11 -13.36 4.44 -15.02
C PRO A 11 -13.27 3.03 -14.43
N PRO A 12 -14.26 2.14 -14.64
CA PRO A 12 -14.19 0.75 -14.19
C PRO A 12 -12.89 0.08 -14.66
N SER A 13 -12.26 -0.73 -13.80
CA SER A 13 -11.00 -1.38 -14.16
C SER A 13 -11.23 -2.38 -15.30
N GLY A 14 -10.44 -2.29 -16.36
CA GLY A 14 -10.42 -3.28 -17.44
C GLY A 14 -9.63 -4.56 -17.13
N TRP A 15 -9.16 -4.71 -15.89
CA TRP A 15 -8.35 -5.85 -15.48
C TRP A 15 -9.24 -6.98 -14.95
N ASP A 16 -9.14 -8.15 -15.59
CA ASP A 16 -9.70 -9.39 -15.07
C ASP A 16 -8.74 -9.94 -14.01
N VAL A 17 -9.05 -9.69 -12.74
CA VAL A 17 -8.29 -10.22 -11.61
C VAL A 17 -9.03 -11.41 -11.03
N SER A 18 -8.30 -12.39 -10.51
CA SER A 18 -8.88 -13.60 -9.90
C SER A 18 -9.71 -13.34 -8.62
N TRP A 19 -9.89 -12.08 -8.23
CA TRP A 19 -10.81 -11.67 -7.19
C TRP A 19 -12.21 -11.54 -7.82
N GLU A 20 -13.16 -12.36 -7.38
CA GLU A 20 -14.57 -12.41 -7.83
C GLU A 20 -15.36 -11.09 -7.69
N THR A 21 -14.72 -10.00 -7.27
CA THR A 21 -15.31 -8.67 -7.19
C THR A 21 -15.28 -7.99 -8.56
N PRO A 22 -16.43 -7.51 -9.07
CA PRO A 22 -16.44 -6.71 -10.29
C PRO A 22 -15.52 -5.50 -10.07
N GLY A 23 -14.64 -5.22 -11.03
CA GLY A 23 -13.63 -4.13 -11.05
C GLY A 23 -14.16 -2.69 -10.95
N THR A 24 -15.34 -2.54 -10.36
CA THR A 24 -16.12 -1.34 -10.15
C THR A 24 -15.86 -0.70 -8.77
N HIS A 25 -15.30 -1.45 -7.82
CA HIS A 25 -15.02 -0.96 -6.47
C HIS A 25 -13.68 -1.48 -5.95
N ALA A 26 -13.00 -0.65 -5.18
CA ALA A 26 -11.78 -1.03 -4.48
C ALA A 26 -11.78 -0.45 -3.06
N HIS A 27 -11.04 -1.10 -2.17
CA HIS A 27 -10.83 -0.57 -0.83
C HIS A 27 -9.97 0.69 -0.93
N ILE A 28 -10.39 1.78 -0.28
CA ILE A 28 -9.64 3.04 -0.23
C ILE A 28 -8.21 2.79 0.29
N ALA A 29 -8.08 1.96 1.33
CA ALA A 29 -6.78 1.60 1.89
C ALA A 29 -5.88 0.81 0.90
N CYS A 30 -6.45 0.03 -0.02
CA CYS A 30 -5.67 -0.63 -1.07
C CYS A 30 -5.20 0.39 -2.11
N ALA A 31 -6.10 1.27 -2.55
CA ALA A 31 -5.80 2.33 -3.51
C ALA A 31 -4.68 3.25 -3.02
N GLU A 32 -4.73 3.70 -1.76
CA GLU A 32 -3.70 4.58 -1.18
C GLU A 32 -2.29 3.96 -1.14
N CYS A 33 -2.18 2.61 -1.13
CA CYS A 33 -0.90 1.91 -1.08
C CYS A 33 -0.22 1.75 -2.44
N LEU A 34 -0.89 2.14 -3.54
CA LEU A 34 -0.39 2.01 -4.89
C LEU A 34 -0.05 3.41 -5.42
N PRO A 35 1.22 3.68 -5.78
CA PRO A 35 1.63 5.03 -6.12
C PRO A 35 1.00 5.57 -7.42
N GLU A 36 0.54 4.68 -8.31
CA GLU A 36 -0.14 5.00 -9.56
C GLU A 36 -1.66 5.15 -9.42
N VAL A 37 -2.22 4.91 -8.23
CA VAL A 37 -3.66 5.05 -7.97
C VAL A 37 -3.92 6.39 -7.28
N PHE A 38 -4.99 7.06 -7.70
CA PHE A 38 -5.41 8.33 -7.14
C PHE A 38 -6.78 8.19 -6.47
N VAL A 39 -6.89 8.69 -5.24
CA VAL A 39 -8.15 8.75 -4.50
C VAL A 39 -8.66 10.19 -4.60
N VAL A 40 -9.68 10.40 -5.43
CA VAL A 40 -10.26 11.71 -5.74
C VAL A 40 -11.44 11.97 -4.81
N LYS A 41 -11.30 12.91 -3.88
CA LYS A 41 -12.33 13.24 -2.89
C LYS A 41 -13.42 14.16 -3.45
N ASP A 42 -13.03 15.11 -4.28
CA ASP A 42 -13.91 16.08 -4.89
C ASP A 42 -13.78 15.98 -6.41
N ALA A 43 -14.86 15.61 -7.08
CA ALA A 43 -14.94 15.54 -8.53
C ALA A 43 -16.03 16.51 -9.03
N PRO A 44 -15.79 17.26 -10.12
CA PRO A 44 -16.81 18.12 -10.71
C PRO A 44 -18.11 17.36 -11.00
N GLY A 45 -19.25 17.93 -10.62
CA GLY A 45 -20.56 17.33 -10.84
C GLY A 45 -20.98 16.26 -9.83
N ARG A 46 -20.20 16.02 -8.76
CA ARG A 46 -20.62 15.17 -7.65
C ARG A 46 -21.19 15.95 -6.48
N GLU A 47 -22.13 15.32 -5.78
CA GLU A 47 -22.70 15.84 -4.54
C GLU A 47 -21.64 15.98 -3.45
N ARG A 48 -21.75 17.04 -2.65
CA ARG A 48 -20.84 17.29 -1.53
C ARG A 48 -21.02 16.19 -0.49
N GLY A 49 -19.94 15.46 -0.20
CA GLY A 49 -19.96 14.33 0.74
C GLY A 49 -20.15 12.97 0.08
N ALA A 50 -20.20 12.89 -1.25
CA ALA A 50 -20.11 11.62 -1.96
C ALA A 50 -18.84 10.84 -1.55
N PRO A 51 -18.87 9.50 -1.54
CA PRO A 51 -17.66 8.70 -1.40
C PRO A 51 -16.62 9.07 -2.47
N PRO A 52 -15.33 9.02 -2.14
CA PRO A 52 -14.28 9.34 -3.09
C PRO A 52 -14.31 8.37 -4.28
N LEU A 53 -13.75 8.82 -5.40
CA LEU A 53 -13.48 7.97 -6.55
C LEU A 53 -12.05 7.43 -6.49
N ILE A 54 -11.85 6.25 -7.05
CA ILE A 54 -10.54 5.63 -7.22
C ILE A 54 -10.24 5.64 -8.72
N ASP A 55 -9.23 6.40 -9.12
CA ASP A 55 -8.72 6.41 -10.48
C ASP A 55 -7.53 5.45 -10.58
N MET A 56 -7.69 4.41 -11.39
CA MET A 56 -6.67 3.40 -11.68
C MET A 56 -6.13 3.48 -13.11
N SER A 57 -6.41 4.57 -13.84
CA SER A 57 -6.04 4.72 -15.26
C SER A 57 -4.53 4.62 -15.53
N PHE A 58 -3.71 4.91 -14.51
CA PHE A 58 -2.24 4.83 -14.60
C PHE A 58 -1.67 3.50 -14.11
N VAL A 59 -2.52 2.56 -13.65
CA VAL A 59 -2.07 1.24 -13.19
C VAL A 59 -1.66 0.40 -14.39
N LYS A 60 -0.40 -0.06 -14.37
CA LYS A 60 0.20 -0.89 -15.41
C LYS A 60 -0.09 -2.38 -15.15
N GLY A 61 -0.19 -3.17 -16.21
CA GLY A 61 -0.39 -4.62 -16.11
C GLY A 61 0.68 -5.34 -15.28
N ALA A 62 1.93 -4.85 -15.31
CA ALA A 62 3.00 -5.38 -14.45
C ALA A 62 2.65 -5.36 -12.95
N ARG A 63 1.86 -4.38 -12.49
CA ARG A 63 1.36 -4.32 -11.10
C ARG A 63 0.29 -5.37 -10.84
N MET A 64 -0.58 -5.60 -11.82
CA MET A 64 -1.69 -6.56 -11.72
C MET A 64 -1.20 -8.01 -11.78
N ASN A 65 -0.05 -8.25 -12.40
CA ASN A 65 0.59 -9.57 -12.49
C ASN A 65 1.49 -9.88 -11.28
N LEU A 66 1.56 -8.99 -10.27
CA LEU A 66 2.31 -9.29 -9.07
C LEU A 66 1.55 -10.31 -8.23
N ARG A 67 2.23 -11.40 -7.87
CA ARG A 67 1.69 -12.43 -6.99
C ARG A 67 1.88 -12.05 -5.52
N CYS A 68 0.82 -12.16 -4.73
CA CYS A 68 0.88 -11.89 -3.30
C CYS A 68 1.57 -13.02 -2.55
N SER A 69 2.68 -12.74 -1.86
CA SER A 69 3.43 -13.71 -1.03
C SER A 69 2.70 -14.28 0.20
N LEU A 70 1.45 -13.88 0.43
CA LEU A 70 0.64 -14.30 1.59
C LEU A 70 -0.57 -15.16 1.21
N CYS A 71 -1.17 -14.91 0.05
CA CYS A 71 -2.36 -15.63 -0.42
C CYS A 71 -2.17 -16.26 -1.80
N ASP A 72 -1.01 -16.11 -2.42
CA ASP A 72 -0.62 -16.71 -3.71
C ASP A 72 -1.51 -16.38 -4.91
N ILE A 73 -2.26 -15.28 -4.82
CA ILE A 73 -3.13 -14.77 -5.88
C ILE A 73 -2.49 -13.52 -6.52
N GLU A 74 -2.65 -13.37 -7.84
CA GLU A 74 -2.25 -12.18 -8.59
C GLU A 74 -3.27 -11.05 -8.43
N GLY A 75 -2.79 -9.81 -8.51
CA GLY A 75 -3.64 -8.63 -8.44
C GLY A 75 -2.83 -7.40 -8.08
N ALA A 76 -3.53 -6.33 -7.73
CA ALA A 76 -2.96 -5.02 -7.42
C ALA A 76 -2.13 -5.03 -6.11
N CYS A 77 -0.97 -5.70 -6.13
CA CYS A 77 -0.07 -5.80 -5.01
C CYS A 77 0.73 -4.51 -4.82
N THR A 78 1.08 -4.24 -3.57
CA THR A 78 2.15 -3.32 -3.21
C THR A 78 3.42 -4.13 -2.93
N GLN A 79 4.57 -3.48 -3.01
CA GLN A 79 5.87 -4.10 -2.71
C GLN A 79 6.40 -3.56 -1.39
N CYS A 80 7.27 -4.35 -0.75
CA CYS A 80 7.94 -3.93 0.46
C CYS A 80 8.67 -2.59 0.25
N ALA A 81 8.41 -1.60 1.10
CA ALA A 81 9.04 -0.28 1.00
C ALA A 81 10.53 -0.26 1.39
N MET A 82 11.09 -1.39 1.83
CA MET A 82 12.51 -1.47 2.14
C MET A 82 13.33 -1.41 0.85
N LYS A 83 14.40 -0.62 0.82
CA LYS A 83 15.29 -0.53 -0.34
C LYS A 83 15.79 -1.92 -0.74
N LYS A 84 15.77 -2.22 -2.04
CA LYS A 84 16.20 -3.50 -2.64
C LYS A 84 15.40 -4.72 -2.18
N CYS A 85 14.17 -4.56 -1.70
CA CYS A 85 13.26 -5.66 -1.42
C CYS A 85 12.10 -5.68 -2.42
N PHE A 86 11.89 -6.81 -3.09
CA PHE A 86 10.89 -6.94 -4.15
C PHE A 86 9.66 -7.78 -3.73
N VAL A 87 9.58 -8.19 -2.46
CA VAL A 87 8.45 -8.97 -1.93
C VAL A 87 7.16 -8.19 -2.11
N SER A 88 6.21 -8.78 -2.84
CA SER A 88 4.88 -8.25 -3.11
C SER A 88 3.81 -8.88 -2.23
N PHE A 89 2.79 -8.10 -1.89
CA PHE A 89 1.61 -8.56 -1.17
C PHE A 89 0.44 -7.61 -1.37
N HIS A 90 -0.78 -8.10 -1.19
CA HIS A 90 -1.94 -7.23 -1.11
C HIS A 90 -1.88 -6.39 0.17
N PRO A 91 -2.24 -5.09 0.13
CA PRO A 91 -2.24 -4.23 1.31
C PRO A 91 -3.05 -4.78 2.48
N LEU A 92 -4.23 -5.36 2.21
CA LEU A 92 -5.08 -5.95 3.25
C LEU A 92 -4.54 -7.29 3.76
N CYS A 93 -3.91 -8.12 2.92
CA CYS A 93 -3.23 -9.33 3.40
C CYS A 93 -2.12 -8.97 4.38
N ALA A 94 -1.27 -8.00 4.04
CA ALA A 94 -0.22 -7.52 4.94
C ALA A 94 -0.76 -6.94 6.25
N ARG A 95 -1.87 -6.18 6.19
CA ARG A 95 -2.56 -5.69 7.38
C ARG A 95 -3.06 -6.83 8.27
N ALA A 96 -3.70 -7.84 7.69
CA ALA A 96 -4.22 -9.00 8.42
C ALA A 96 -3.08 -9.83 9.06
N SER A 97 -1.93 -9.92 8.39
CA SER A 97 -0.74 -10.61 8.90
C SER A 97 0.11 -9.77 9.87
N GLY A 98 -0.34 -8.57 10.27
CA GLY A 98 0.35 -7.74 11.25
C GLY A 98 1.67 -7.13 10.76
N PHE A 99 1.86 -7.01 9.44
CA PHE A 99 3.06 -6.37 8.88
C PHE A 99 3.17 -4.92 9.35
N LYS A 100 4.39 -4.46 9.62
CA LYS A 100 4.62 -3.07 10.02
C LYS A 100 4.32 -2.13 8.86
N ARG A 101 3.75 -0.98 9.21
CA ARG A 101 3.32 0.06 8.27
C ARG A 101 3.76 1.40 8.81
N ASP A 102 4.07 2.34 7.94
CA ASP A 102 4.28 3.75 8.26
C ASP A 102 3.60 4.62 7.20
N ARG A 103 3.70 5.94 7.33
CA ARG A 103 3.30 6.91 6.32
C ARG A 103 4.53 7.65 5.83
N HIS A 104 4.66 7.76 4.52
CA HIS A 104 5.72 8.53 3.89
C HIS A 104 5.54 10.03 4.21
N VAL A 105 6.62 10.72 4.60
CA VAL A 105 6.55 12.10 5.10
C VAL A 105 6.10 13.10 4.04
N SER A 106 6.44 12.88 2.76
CA SER A 106 6.17 13.87 1.71
C SER A 106 4.72 13.92 1.26
N ASP A 107 4.02 12.78 1.21
CA ASP A 107 2.70 12.65 0.60
C ASP A 107 1.69 11.91 1.50
N GLY A 108 2.12 11.45 2.68
CA GLY A 108 1.28 10.73 3.64
C GLY A 108 0.88 9.32 3.18
N ARG A 109 1.39 8.84 2.04
CA ARG A 109 1.03 7.53 1.49
C ARG A 109 1.49 6.40 2.41
N PRO A 110 0.64 5.38 2.64
CA PRO A 110 1.05 4.23 3.44
C PRO A 110 2.20 3.47 2.79
N VAL A 111 3.22 3.17 3.57
CA VAL A 111 4.32 2.28 3.19
C VAL A 111 4.27 1.04 4.07
N ILE A 112 4.40 -0.15 3.46
CA ILE A 112 4.24 -1.44 4.14
C ILE A 112 5.53 -2.26 3.98
N PHE A 113 5.89 -3.00 5.02
CA PHE A 113 7.11 -3.80 5.08
C PHE A 113 6.78 -5.29 5.18
N CYS A 114 7.50 -6.15 4.46
CA CYS A 114 7.27 -7.60 4.49
C CYS A 114 7.54 -8.20 5.89
N LYS A 115 7.26 -9.49 6.07
CA LYS A 115 7.51 -10.23 7.31
C LYS A 115 8.92 -10.00 7.87
N THR A 116 9.95 -10.11 7.02
CA THR A 116 11.35 -9.91 7.42
C THR A 116 11.63 -8.47 7.84
N HIS A 117 11.19 -7.49 7.05
CA HIS A 117 11.41 -6.07 7.30
C HIS A 117 10.45 -5.46 8.33
N SER A 118 9.54 -6.26 8.88
CA SER A 118 8.68 -5.89 10.02
C SER A 118 9.35 -6.12 11.38
N GLN A 119 10.46 -6.86 11.43
CA GLN A 119 11.20 -7.13 12.68
C GLN A 119 11.86 -5.86 13.25
N ASP A 120 12.07 -5.80 14.57
CA ASP A 120 12.58 -4.59 15.25
C ASP A 120 13.97 -4.16 14.80
N ARG A 121 14.83 -5.11 14.40
CA ARG A 121 16.16 -4.79 13.83
C ARG A 121 16.11 -3.87 12.60
N TRP A 122 14.98 -3.82 11.91
CA TRP A 122 14.77 -2.99 10.72
C TRP A 122 14.03 -1.68 11.01
N GLU A 123 13.77 -1.35 12.28
CA GLU A 123 13.02 -0.14 12.65
C GLU A 123 13.61 1.11 12.00
N GLU A 124 14.92 1.28 12.06
CA GLU A 124 15.59 2.45 11.48
C GLU A 124 15.48 2.47 9.95
N GLY A 125 15.68 1.33 9.30
CA GLY A 125 15.48 1.20 7.86
C GLY A 125 14.06 1.56 7.41
N ARG A 126 13.04 1.17 8.21
CA ARG A 126 11.65 1.57 7.96
C ARG A 126 11.43 3.07 8.08
N ARG A 127 12.03 3.71 9.08
CA ARG A 127 11.94 5.17 9.28
C ARG A 127 12.53 5.91 8.08
N VAL A 128 13.73 5.51 7.65
CA VAL A 128 14.38 6.08 6.47
C VAL A 128 13.56 5.84 5.21
N ALA A 129 13.00 4.63 5.01
CA ALA A 129 12.13 4.33 3.88
C ALA A 129 10.83 5.16 3.88
N ALA A 130 10.33 5.56 5.06
CA ALA A 130 9.20 6.47 5.19
C ALA A 130 9.60 7.96 5.05
N GLY A 131 10.85 8.28 4.74
CA GLY A 131 11.34 9.66 4.61
C GLY A 131 11.53 10.38 5.95
N LYS A 132 11.55 9.65 7.07
CA LYS A 132 11.76 10.23 8.41
C LYS A 132 13.26 10.39 8.70
N PRO A 133 13.66 11.41 9.48
CA PRO A 133 15.06 11.62 9.84
C PRO A 133 15.58 10.44 10.66
N ALA A 134 16.84 10.09 10.45
CA ALA A 134 17.47 8.99 11.15
C ALA A 134 17.46 9.23 12.67
N LYS A 135 17.30 8.17 13.47
CA LYS A 135 17.39 8.33 14.93
C LYS A 135 18.81 8.82 15.25
N PRO A 136 18.99 9.77 16.18
CA PRO A 136 20.33 10.12 16.64
C PRO A 136 21.02 8.84 17.13
N ALA A 137 22.28 8.65 16.72
CA ALA A 137 23.05 7.49 17.10
C ALA A 137 23.05 7.37 18.63
N LYS A 138 22.74 6.17 19.14
CA LYS A 138 22.90 5.93 20.58
C LYS A 138 24.38 6.16 20.93
N PRO A 139 24.69 6.87 22.02
CA PRO A 139 26.07 7.03 22.45
C PRO A 139 26.70 5.64 22.61
N ALA A 140 27.90 5.46 22.08
CA ALA A 140 28.65 4.23 22.23
C ALA A 140 28.77 3.90 23.72
N LYS A 141 28.45 2.66 24.10
CA LYS A 141 28.72 2.20 25.47
C LYS A 141 30.24 2.33 25.69
N PRO A 142 30.69 2.92 26.81
CA PRO A 142 32.12 2.94 27.11
C PRO A 142 32.64 1.50 27.13
N ALA A 143 33.77 1.28 26.46
CA ALA A 143 34.50 0.03 26.55
C ALA A 143 34.87 -0.18 28.03
N LYS A 144 34.61 -1.38 28.55
CA LYS A 144 35.04 -1.79 29.89
C LYS A 144 36.54 -2.02 29.92
#